data_AF-A0A2E1U5F5-F1
#
_entry.id   AF-A0A2E1U5F5-F1
#
_cell.length_a   1.000
_cell.length_b   1.000
_cell.length_c   1.000
_cell.angle_alpha   90.00
_cell.angle_beta   90.00
_cell.angle_gamma   90.00
#
_symmetry.space_group_name_H-M   'P 1'
#
loop_
_entity.id
_entity.type
_entity.pdbx_description
1 polymer ?
#
loop_
_entity_poly.entity_id
_entity_poly.type
_entity_poly.pdbx_seq_one_letter_code
_entity_poly.pdbx_strand_id
1 'polypeptide(L)'
;MANQTFSLSDNTVSIVSANETALEGLKGDAKQVTEQVNATKLATYAELISAISGVTLTKGNLPRTISKTVRNRLTTGGGCKDAVAKKYIENSVGAKRQFGFGDNTTPTAVLAVFADQGITSEAKLAKAVSGEAEKSAALILAEKVMGKWSTSKDDNGNVVQGKKFKDGLDDEELAVFFDELHALQAARNNYHNDQAAKAAQAAVEKENETVNDVVDQF
;
A
#
# COMPACT_ATOMS: atom_id res chain seq x y z
N MET A 1 -23.29 29.35 -41.46
CA MET A 1 -23.64 28.65 -40.21
C MET A 1 -23.95 29.71 -39.17
N ALA A 2 -25.14 29.70 -38.58
CA ALA A 2 -25.50 30.69 -37.56
C ALA A 2 -24.64 30.44 -36.31
N ASN A 3 -23.90 31.46 -35.86
CA ASN A 3 -23.19 31.43 -34.59
C ASN A 3 -24.24 31.32 -33.47
N GLN A 4 -24.37 30.14 -32.85
CA GLN A 4 -25.15 30.01 -31.63
C GLN A 4 -24.37 30.69 -30.49
N THR A 5 -24.96 31.73 -29.91
CA THR A 5 -24.40 32.38 -28.72
C THR A 5 -24.86 31.60 -27.50
N PHE A 6 -23.94 30.91 -26.82
CA PHE A 6 -24.19 30.23 -25.56
C PHE A 6 -24.01 31.22 -24.39
N SER A 7 -24.95 31.23 -23.44
CA SER A 7 -24.83 31.98 -22.18
C SER A 7 -25.13 31.07 -21.00
N LEU A 8 -24.20 31.02 -20.03
CA LEU A 8 -24.39 30.31 -18.77
C LEU A 8 -25.04 31.26 -17.75
N SER A 9 -26.08 30.80 -17.05
CA SER A 9 -26.77 31.65 -16.06
C SER A 9 -25.93 31.82 -14.78
N ASP A 10 -25.97 33.00 -14.18
CA ASP A 10 -25.28 33.30 -12.92
C ASP A 10 -25.74 32.39 -11.76
N ASN A 11 -27.02 31.97 -11.79
CA ASN A 11 -27.56 31.01 -10.83
C ASN A 11 -26.89 29.63 -10.98
N THR A 12 -26.66 29.17 -12.21
CA THR A 12 -25.93 27.93 -12.48
C THR A 12 -24.50 28.01 -11.95
N VAL A 13 -23.80 29.13 -12.20
CA VAL A 13 -22.43 29.34 -11.70
C VAL A 13 -22.40 29.34 -10.17
N SER A 14 -23.37 30.01 -9.53
CA SER A 14 -23.47 30.09 -8.06
C SER A 14 -23.73 28.71 -7.43
N ILE A 15 -24.62 27.91 -8.02
CA ILE A 15 -24.90 26.55 -7.55
C ILE A 15 -23.66 25.65 -7.69
N VAL A 16 -22.96 25.71 -8.82
CA VAL A 16 -21.73 24.93 -9.03
C VAL A 16 -20.67 25.32 -7.99
N SER A 17 -20.46 26.61 -7.76
CA SER A 17 -19.49 27.08 -6.75
C SER A 17 -19.85 26.65 -5.33
N ALA A 18 -21.13 26.71 -4.95
CA ALA A 18 -21.60 26.24 -3.65
C ALA A 18 -21.40 24.73 -3.48
N ASN A 19 -21.65 23.95 -4.54
CA ASN A 19 -21.43 22.50 -4.54
C ASN A 19 -19.94 22.16 -4.40
N GLU A 20 -19.04 22.84 -5.12
CA GLU A 20 -17.59 22.61 -4.99
C GLU A 20 -17.11 22.90 -3.56
N THR A 21 -17.59 23.97 -2.94
CA THR A 21 -17.27 24.30 -1.53
C THR A 21 -17.76 23.19 -0.58
N ALA A 22 -18.98 22.68 -0.79
CA ALA A 22 -19.50 21.57 0.01
C ALA A 22 -18.69 20.28 -0.18
N LEU A 23 -18.26 19.98 -1.41
CA LEU A 23 -17.42 18.82 -1.71
C LEU A 23 -16.06 18.90 -1.03
N GLU A 24 -15.44 20.07 -0.97
CA GLU A 24 -14.19 20.28 -0.22
C GLU A 24 -14.37 20.01 1.28
N GLY A 25 -15.48 20.48 1.87
CA GLY A 25 -15.83 20.18 3.26
C GLY A 25 -15.96 18.68 3.51
N LEU A 26 -16.72 17.97 2.68
CA LEU A 26 -16.91 16.52 2.78
C LEU A 26 -15.59 15.73 2.63
N LYS A 27 -14.67 16.19 1.76
CA LYS A 27 -13.32 15.61 1.64
C LYS A 27 -12.51 15.81 2.92
N GLY A 28 -12.62 16.98 3.56
CA GLY A 28 -12.01 17.26 4.86
C GLY A 28 -12.51 16.33 5.96
N ASP A 29 -13.83 16.17 6.06
CA ASP A 29 -14.46 15.27 7.04
C ASP A 29 -14.04 13.81 6.81
N ALA A 30 -14.02 13.36 5.55
CA ALA A 30 -13.59 12.01 5.20
C ALA A 30 -12.14 11.72 5.64
N LYS A 31 -11.25 12.72 5.54
CA LYS A 31 -9.87 12.62 6.03
C LYS A 31 -9.83 12.47 7.55
N GLN A 32 -10.55 13.31 8.29
CA GLN A 32 -10.62 13.23 9.75
C GLN A 32 -11.20 11.90 10.25
N VAL A 33 -12.27 11.42 9.61
CA VAL A 33 -12.85 10.09 9.90
C VAL A 33 -11.81 8.99 9.67
N THR A 34 -11.06 9.06 8.58
CA THR A 34 -10.01 8.07 8.28
C THR A 34 -8.89 8.07 9.32
N GLU A 35 -8.44 9.25 9.74
CA GLU A 35 -7.45 9.42 10.81
C GLU A 35 -7.96 8.86 12.14
N GLN A 36 -9.19 9.16 12.51
CA GLN A 36 -9.81 8.66 13.73
C GLN A 36 -10.00 7.13 13.72
N VAL A 37 -10.40 6.57 12.57
CA VAL A 37 -10.50 5.10 12.38
C VAL A 37 -9.14 4.45 12.61
N ASN A 38 -8.08 5.01 12.04
CA ASN A 38 -6.73 4.48 12.21
C ASN A 38 -6.25 4.60 13.66
N ALA A 39 -6.45 5.76 14.31
CA ALA A 39 -6.10 5.97 15.70
C ALA A 39 -6.83 4.98 16.63
N THR A 40 -8.13 4.78 16.42
CA THR A 40 -8.95 3.85 17.22
C THR A 40 -8.49 2.40 17.04
N LYS A 41 -8.10 2.00 15.82
CA LYS A 41 -7.52 0.68 15.58
C LYS A 41 -6.19 0.51 16.31
N LEU A 42 -5.30 1.50 16.25
CA LEU A 42 -4.01 1.43 16.95
C LEU A 42 -4.19 1.39 18.47
N ALA A 43 -5.14 2.13 19.02
CA ALA A 43 -5.51 2.04 20.43
C ALA A 43 -6.01 0.62 20.79
N THR A 44 -6.85 0.02 19.94
CA THR A 44 -7.31 -1.37 20.11
C THR A 44 -6.14 -2.35 20.14
N TYR A 45 -5.16 -2.17 19.26
CA TYR A 45 -3.93 -2.96 19.26
C TYR A 45 -3.11 -2.74 20.54
N ALA A 46 -2.97 -1.50 20.99
CA ALA A 46 -2.23 -1.16 22.20
C ALA A 46 -2.83 -1.84 23.45
N GLU A 47 -4.16 -1.83 23.59
CA GLU A 47 -4.87 -2.56 24.64
C GLU A 47 -4.59 -4.06 24.60
N LEU A 48 -4.70 -4.66 23.40
CA LEU A 48 -4.49 -6.10 23.26
C LEU A 48 -3.03 -6.49 23.51
N ILE A 49 -2.07 -5.71 23.01
CA ILE A 49 -0.64 -5.92 23.23
C ILE A 49 -0.31 -5.80 24.71
N SER A 50 -0.84 -4.79 25.40
CA SER A 50 -0.69 -4.63 26.85
C SER A 50 -1.23 -5.83 27.60
N ALA A 51 -2.44 -6.30 27.27
CA ALA A 51 -3.07 -7.44 27.91
C ALA A 51 -2.31 -8.77 27.72
N ILE A 52 -1.58 -8.93 26.61
CA ILE A 52 -0.77 -10.14 26.34
C ILE A 52 0.72 -9.94 26.67
N SER A 53 1.13 -8.78 27.17
CA SER A 53 2.53 -8.40 27.35
C SER A 53 3.28 -9.35 28.29
N GLY A 54 2.63 -9.74 29.40
CA GLY A 54 3.14 -10.70 30.38
C GLY A 54 3.06 -12.17 29.96
N VAL A 55 2.64 -12.48 28.73
CA VAL A 55 2.53 -13.86 28.24
C VAL A 55 3.80 -14.25 27.50
N THR A 56 4.48 -15.29 27.99
CA THR A 56 5.61 -15.92 27.30
C THR A 56 5.16 -16.56 25.99
N LEU A 57 5.83 -16.20 24.89
CA LEU A 57 5.53 -16.74 23.56
C LEU A 57 6.12 -18.14 23.40
N THR A 58 5.39 -19.03 22.73
CA THR A 58 5.84 -20.36 22.30
C THR A 58 6.05 -20.36 20.80
N LYS A 59 7.28 -20.61 20.33
CA LYS A 59 7.66 -20.53 18.90
C LYS A 59 7.16 -19.23 18.24
N GLY A 60 7.36 -18.10 18.92
CA GLY A 60 6.98 -16.76 18.44
C GLY A 60 5.46 -16.49 18.36
N ASN A 61 4.61 -17.31 19.00
CA ASN A 61 3.16 -17.12 19.10
C ASN A 61 2.65 -17.24 20.54
N LEU A 62 1.40 -16.83 20.81
CA LEU A 62 0.77 -17.14 22.09
C LEU A 62 0.59 -18.66 22.25
N PRO A 63 0.70 -19.20 23.48
CA PRO A 63 0.29 -20.56 23.78
C PRO A 63 -1.12 -20.83 23.27
N ARG A 64 -1.35 -22.02 22.69
CA ARG A 64 -2.61 -22.35 21.98
C ARG A 64 -3.85 -22.09 22.83
N THR A 65 -3.81 -22.45 24.11
CA THR A 65 -4.90 -22.22 25.06
C THR A 65 -5.19 -20.73 25.25
N ILE A 66 -4.16 -19.91 25.44
CA ILE A 66 -4.29 -18.45 25.61
C ILE A 66 -4.83 -17.82 24.33
N SER A 67 -4.28 -18.19 23.17
CA SER A 67 -4.76 -17.72 21.86
C SER A 67 -6.24 -18.02 21.65
N LYS A 68 -6.70 -19.24 21.97
CA LYS A 68 -8.12 -19.62 21.89
C LYS A 68 -8.99 -18.81 22.85
N THR A 69 -8.54 -18.59 24.09
CA THR A 69 -9.26 -17.80 25.08
C THR A 69 -9.42 -16.35 24.64
N VAL A 70 -8.34 -15.70 24.18
CA VAL A 70 -8.38 -14.32 23.68
C VAL A 70 -9.31 -14.21 22.48
N ARG A 71 -9.21 -15.13 21.52
CA ARG A 71 -10.09 -15.14 20.33
C ARG A 71 -11.55 -15.27 20.72
N ASN A 72 -11.89 -16.22 21.59
CA ASN A 72 -13.26 -16.43 22.05
C ASN A 72 -13.81 -15.20 22.82
N ARG A 73 -12.98 -14.54 23.63
CA ARG A 73 -13.40 -13.32 24.34
C ARG A 73 -13.67 -12.17 23.37
N LEU A 74 -12.81 -11.99 22.36
CA LEU A 74 -13.02 -10.95 21.34
C LEU A 74 -14.28 -11.22 20.50
N THR A 75 -14.56 -12.48 20.15
CA THR A 75 -15.72 -12.82 19.31
C THR A 75 -17.03 -12.86 20.10
N THR A 76 -17.10 -13.66 21.17
CA THR A 76 -18.34 -13.88 21.93
C THR A 76 -18.61 -12.78 22.95
N GLY A 77 -17.57 -12.27 23.61
CA GLY A 77 -17.70 -11.19 24.60
C GLY A 77 -17.60 -9.78 23.99
N GLY A 78 -16.81 -9.62 22.93
CA GLY A 78 -16.54 -8.33 22.30
C GLY A 78 -17.25 -8.09 20.96
N GLY A 79 -18.03 -9.05 20.46
CA GLY A 79 -18.78 -8.91 19.20
C GLY A 79 -17.93 -8.82 17.93
N CYS A 80 -16.62 -9.10 18.01
CA CYS A 80 -15.76 -9.07 16.83
C CYS A 80 -16.10 -10.23 15.89
N LYS A 81 -16.08 -9.97 14.57
CA LYS A 81 -16.06 -11.04 13.58
C LYS A 81 -14.81 -11.89 13.78
N ASP A 82 -14.93 -13.19 13.58
CA ASP A 82 -13.84 -14.16 13.81
C ASP A 82 -12.56 -13.82 13.04
N ALA A 83 -12.68 -13.39 11.77
CA ALA A 83 -11.55 -12.93 10.96
C ALA A 83 -10.87 -11.69 11.53
N VAL A 84 -11.63 -10.76 12.13
CA VAL A 84 -11.10 -9.55 12.77
C VAL A 84 -10.36 -9.91 14.05
N ALA A 85 -10.95 -10.77 14.90
CA ALA A 85 -10.31 -11.24 16.12
C ALA A 85 -8.98 -11.96 15.81
N LYS A 86 -8.96 -12.82 14.79
CA LYS A 86 -7.73 -13.49 14.32
C LYS A 86 -6.66 -12.47 13.93
N LYS A 87 -7.01 -11.50 13.08
CA LYS A 87 -6.09 -10.44 12.64
C LYS A 87 -5.56 -9.59 13.81
N TYR A 88 -6.41 -9.27 14.78
CA TYR A 88 -5.99 -8.54 15.98
C TYR A 88 -4.94 -9.30 16.78
N ILE A 89 -5.16 -10.61 16.98
CA ILE A 89 -4.20 -11.46 17.69
C ILE A 89 -2.90 -11.58 16.92
N GLU A 90 -2.93 -11.88 15.62
CA GLU A 90 -1.73 -12.09 14.80
C GLU A 90 -0.82 -10.85 14.79
N ASN A 91 -1.40 -9.67 14.54
CA ASN A 91 -0.63 -8.42 14.52
C ASN A 91 -0.14 -8.01 15.92
N SER A 92 -0.93 -8.23 16.99
CA SER A 92 -0.50 -7.91 18.37
C SER A 92 0.65 -8.79 18.83
N VAL A 93 0.58 -10.09 18.52
CA VAL A 93 1.66 -11.04 18.82
C VAL A 93 2.90 -10.75 17.99
N GLY A 94 2.72 -10.38 16.73
CA GLY A 94 3.79 -9.89 15.86
C GLY A 94 4.47 -8.65 16.46
N ALA A 95 3.69 -7.67 16.92
CA ALA A 95 4.20 -6.46 17.54
C ALA A 95 4.97 -6.75 18.83
N LYS A 96 4.44 -7.60 19.71
CA LYS A 96 5.14 -8.08 20.92
C LYS A 96 6.51 -8.69 20.58
N ARG A 97 6.56 -9.53 19.55
CA ARG A 97 7.79 -10.17 19.09
C ARG A 97 8.78 -9.17 18.49
N GLN A 98 8.31 -8.29 17.60
CA GLN A 98 9.16 -7.40 16.82
C GLN A 98 9.72 -6.23 17.63
N PHE A 99 8.89 -5.64 18.50
CA PHE A 99 9.25 -4.45 19.28
C PHE A 99 9.69 -4.77 20.71
N GLY A 100 9.68 -6.05 21.10
CA GLY A 100 10.21 -6.49 22.39
C GLY A 100 9.41 -6.03 23.61
N PHE A 101 8.09 -5.88 23.48
CA PHE A 101 7.23 -5.49 24.62
C PHE A 101 7.34 -6.53 25.75
N GLY A 102 7.87 -6.07 26.89
CA GLY A 102 8.07 -6.85 28.12
C GLY A 102 6.89 -6.83 29.07
N ASP A 103 7.05 -7.45 30.22
CA ASP A 103 6.00 -7.54 31.24
C ASP A 103 5.53 -6.15 31.71
N ASN A 104 4.23 -6.01 31.98
CA ASN A 104 3.59 -4.76 32.42
C ASN A 104 3.65 -3.60 31.41
N THR A 105 3.85 -3.89 30.12
CA THR A 105 3.72 -2.89 29.06
C THR A 105 2.31 -2.28 29.09
N THR A 106 2.20 -0.95 29.16
CA THR A 106 0.92 -0.23 29.14
C THR A 106 0.47 0.12 27.72
N PRO A 107 -0.83 0.35 27.45
CA PRO A 107 -1.29 0.77 26.12
C PRO A 107 -0.60 2.06 25.64
N THR A 108 -0.38 3.01 26.55
CA THR A 108 0.33 4.27 26.23
C THR A 108 1.77 4.02 25.78
N ALA A 109 2.49 3.09 26.43
CA ALA A 109 3.85 2.72 26.02
C ALA A 109 3.87 2.06 24.64
N VAL A 110 2.87 1.23 24.31
CA VAL A 110 2.73 0.66 22.96
C VAL A 110 2.50 1.75 21.92
N LEU A 111 1.62 2.71 22.19
CA LEU A 111 1.34 3.83 21.28
C LEU A 111 2.57 4.73 21.08
N ALA A 112 3.38 4.94 22.11
CA ALA A 112 4.64 5.67 21.99
C ALA A 112 5.60 4.96 21.01
N VAL A 113 5.78 3.64 21.17
CA VAL A 113 6.59 2.84 20.23
C VAL A 113 6.00 2.89 18.82
N PHE A 114 4.67 2.83 18.65
CA PHE A 114 4.07 2.98 17.32
C PHE A 114 4.36 4.33 16.69
N ALA A 115 4.31 5.42 17.46
CA ALA A 115 4.67 6.75 16.99
C ALA A 115 6.15 6.82 16.56
N ASP A 116 7.06 6.30 17.40
CA ASP A 116 8.50 6.27 17.12
C ASP A 116 8.83 5.45 15.86
N GLN A 117 8.06 4.40 15.60
CA GLN A 117 8.19 3.54 14.41
C GLN A 117 7.39 4.05 13.20
N GLY A 118 6.73 5.21 13.29
CA GLY A 118 5.93 5.78 12.19
C GLY A 118 4.68 4.96 11.83
N ILE A 119 4.21 4.11 12.73
CA ILE A 119 3.02 3.28 12.59
C ILE A 119 1.78 4.15 12.83
N THR A 120 1.19 4.62 11.73
CA THR A 120 -0.01 5.48 11.74
C THR A 120 -1.27 4.74 11.29
N SER A 121 -1.18 3.46 10.96
CA SER A 121 -2.33 2.65 10.52
C SER A 121 -2.10 1.16 10.77
N GLU A 122 -3.21 0.39 10.79
CA GLU A 122 -3.18 -1.07 10.87
C GLU A 122 -2.34 -1.70 9.74
N ALA A 123 -2.36 -1.12 8.54
CA ALA A 123 -1.57 -1.60 7.41
C ALA A 123 -0.07 -1.44 7.64
N LYS A 124 0.35 -0.30 8.20
CA LYS A 124 1.75 -0.07 8.58
C LYS A 124 2.18 -1.00 9.71
N LEU A 125 1.32 -1.23 10.71
CA LEU A 125 1.58 -2.20 11.77
C LEU A 125 1.78 -3.59 11.19
N ALA A 126 0.85 -4.06 10.35
CA ALA A 126 0.94 -5.38 9.72
C ALA A 126 2.24 -5.54 8.91
N LYS A 127 2.65 -4.51 8.15
CA LYS A 127 3.91 -4.50 7.41
C LYS A 127 5.13 -4.58 8.34
N ALA A 128 5.10 -3.84 9.45
CA ALA A 128 6.22 -3.82 10.39
C ALA A 128 6.40 -5.16 11.13
N VAL A 129 5.31 -5.92 11.33
CA VAL A 129 5.32 -7.15 12.17
C VAL A 129 5.28 -8.46 11.39
N SER A 130 5.02 -8.40 10.07
CA SER A 130 4.99 -9.59 9.20
C SER A 130 6.37 -10.23 9.03
N GLY A 131 7.45 -9.48 9.28
CA GLY A 131 8.81 -9.92 9.02
C GLY A 131 9.14 -10.00 7.52
N GLU A 132 8.26 -9.51 6.65
CA GLU A 132 8.59 -9.33 5.23
C GLU A 132 9.48 -8.09 5.10
N ALA A 133 10.68 -8.28 4.55
CA ALA A 133 11.54 -7.16 4.17
C ALA A 133 10.77 -6.22 3.23
N GLU A 134 11.05 -4.92 3.30
CA GLU A 134 10.45 -3.96 2.39
C GLU A 134 10.73 -4.37 0.94
N LYS A 135 9.69 -4.79 0.24
CA LYS A 135 9.77 -5.19 -1.16
C LYS A 135 9.70 -3.96 -2.04
N SER A 136 10.56 -3.90 -3.06
CA SER A 136 10.44 -2.89 -4.10
C SER A 136 9.11 -3.05 -4.86
N ALA A 137 8.60 -1.96 -5.43
CA ALA A 137 7.39 -2.02 -6.27
C ALA A 137 7.55 -3.02 -7.43
N ALA A 138 8.76 -3.12 -7.98
CA ALA A 138 9.11 -4.10 -9.01
C ALA A 138 8.99 -5.55 -8.51
N LEU A 139 9.48 -5.84 -7.30
CA LEU A 139 9.35 -7.18 -6.70
C LEU A 139 7.87 -7.52 -6.41
N ILE A 140 7.08 -6.56 -5.95
CA ILE A 140 5.64 -6.76 -5.73
C ILE A 140 4.93 -7.09 -7.05
N LEU A 141 5.26 -6.39 -8.13
CA LEU A 141 4.68 -6.68 -9.44
C LEU A 141 5.12 -8.05 -9.96
N ALA A 142 6.41 -8.38 -9.84
CA ALA A 142 6.95 -9.67 -10.22
C ALA A 142 6.27 -10.81 -9.45
N GLU A 143 6.07 -10.69 -8.13
CA GLU A 143 5.36 -11.69 -7.33
C GLU A 143 3.87 -11.82 -7.70
N LYS A 144 3.24 -10.78 -8.23
CA LYS A 144 1.85 -10.84 -8.72
C LYS A 144 1.72 -11.56 -10.05
N VAL A 145 2.72 -11.43 -10.91
CA VAL A 145 2.75 -12.08 -12.22
C VAL A 145 3.22 -13.52 -12.07
N MET A 146 4.43 -13.69 -11.53
CA MET A 146 5.08 -14.99 -11.44
C MET A 146 4.52 -15.82 -10.29
N GLY A 147 4.10 -15.19 -9.20
CA GLY A 147 3.85 -15.86 -7.93
C GLY A 147 5.03 -15.78 -6.98
N LYS A 148 4.91 -16.44 -5.83
CA LYS A 148 5.93 -16.46 -4.78
C LYS A 148 5.94 -17.76 -4.00
N TRP A 149 7.07 -18.07 -3.38
CA TRP A 149 7.11 -19.16 -2.41
C TRP A 149 6.18 -18.87 -1.24
N SER A 150 5.42 -19.88 -0.83
CA SER A 150 4.74 -19.91 0.46
C SER A 150 5.74 -19.71 1.59
N THR A 151 5.25 -19.32 2.76
CA THR A 151 6.04 -19.17 3.98
C THR A 151 5.63 -20.22 5.00
N SER A 152 6.58 -20.76 5.73
CA SER A 152 6.36 -21.64 6.89
C SER A 152 7.10 -21.11 8.11
N LYS A 153 6.80 -21.64 9.31
CA LYS A 153 7.58 -21.35 10.51
C LYS A 153 8.56 -22.49 10.77
N ASP A 154 9.81 -22.15 11.08
CA ASP A 154 10.78 -23.12 11.59
C ASP A 154 10.47 -23.50 13.06
N ASP A 155 11.29 -24.39 13.62
CA ASP A 155 11.11 -24.84 15.00
C ASP A 155 11.29 -23.74 16.06
N ASN A 156 11.97 -22.66 15.70
CA ASN A 156 12.19 -21.49 16.53
C ASN A 156 11.08 -20.43 16.35
N GLY A 157 10.18 -20.63 15.39
CA GLY A 157 9.08 -19.72 15.07
C GLY A 157 9.43 -18.62 14.08
N ASN A 158 10.62 -18.66 13.47
CA ASN A 158 11.02 -17.74 12.42
C ASN A 158 10.29 -18.07 11.12
N VAL A 159 9.98 -17.04 10.34
CA VAL A 159 9.38 -17.23 9.02
C VAL A 159 10.48 -17.67 8.04
N VAL A 160 10.30 -18.83 7.43
CA VAL A 160 11.19 -19.42 6.43
C VAL A 160 10.43 -19.74 5.16
N GLN A 161 11.16 -19.95 4.06
CA GLN A 161 10.56 -20.37 2.79
C GLN A 161 9.83 -21.72 2.96
N GLY A 162 8.59 -21.76 2.49
CA GLY A 162 7.72 -22.94 2.48
C GLY A 162 7.92 -23.81 1.23
N LYS A 163 7.10 -24.85 1.11
CA LYS A 163 7.27 -25.92 0.09
C LYS A 163 6.48 -25.72 -1.20
N LYS A 164 5.57 -24.75 -1.24
CA LYS A 164 4.68 -24.52 -2.39
C LYS A 164 4.95 -23.15 -2.99
N PHE A 165 4.93 -23.06 -4.31
CA PHE A 165 4.77 -21.78 -4.99
C PHE A 165 3.28 -21.45 -5.02
N LYS A 166 2.92 -20.20 -4.76
CA LYS A 166 1.54 -19.74 -4.63
C LYS A 166 1.41 -18.33 -5.17
N ASP A 167 0.16 -17.92 -5.39
CA ASP A 167 -0.15 -16.64 -6.03
C ASP A 167 0.45 -16.59 -7.46
N GLY A 168 0.09 -15.60 -8.28
CA GLY A 168 0.56 -15.52 -9.67
C GLY A 168 -0.50 -15.95 -10.69
N LEU A 169 -0.18 -15.66 -11.95
CA LEU A 169 -0.91 -16.12 -13.12
C LEU A 169 -0.63 -17.62 -13.35
N ASP A 170 -1.60 -18.32 -13.94
CA ASP A 170 -1.34 -19.68 -14.44
C ASP A 170 -0.47 -19.68 -15.71
N ASP A 171 -0.09 -20.87 -16.18
CA ASP A 171 0.84 -20.99 -17.32
C ASP A 171 0.27 -20.41 -18.62
N GLU A 172 -1.05 -20.45 -18.82
CA GLU A 172 -1.72 -19.90 -20.01
C GLU A 172 -1.78 -18.38 -19.91
N GLU A 173 -2.15 -17.86 -18.74
CA GLU A 173 -2.18 -16.43 -18.44
C GLU A 173 -0.77 -15.81 -18.49
N LEU A 174 0.27 -16.53 -18.06
CA LEU A 174 1.66 -16.09 -18.15
C LEU A 174 2.12 -15.94 -19.60
N ALA A 175 1.74 -16.88 -20.48
CA ALA A 175 2.06 -16.77 -21.89
C ALA A 175 1.47 -15.49 -22.50
N VAL A 176 0.18 -15.24 -22.24
CA VAL A 176 -0.49 -14.00 -22.67
C VAL A 176 0.18 -12.76 -22.07
N PHE A 177 0.52 -12.79 -20.78
CA PHE A 177 1.19 -11.68 -20.13
C PHE A 177 2.53 -11.33 -20.80
N PHE A 178 3.36 -12.33 -21.14
CA PHE A 178 4.65 -12.08 -21.78
C PHE A 178 4.50 -11.56 -23.21
N ASP A 179 3.50 -12.03 -23.95
CA ASP A 179 3.20 -11.52 -25.29
C ASP A 179 2.79 -10.04 -25.24
N GLU A 180 1.88 -9.68 -24.33
CA GLU A 180 1.45 -8.29 -24.12
C GLU A 180 2.59 -7.40 -23.61
N LEU A 181 3.42 -7.90 -22.69
CA LEU A 181 4.58 -7.17 -22.18
C LEU A 181 5.58 -6.88 -23.30
N HIS A 182 5.88 -7.85 -24.16
CA HIS A 182 6.76 -7.67 -25.31
C HIS A 182 6.17 -6.68 -26.32
N ALA A 183 4.88 -6.76 -26.62
CA ALA A 183 4.20 -5.82 -27.51
C ALA A 183 4.29 -4.38 -26.98
N LEU A 184 4.02 -4.18 -25.69
CA LEU A 184 4.16 -2.87 -25.03
C LEU A 184 5.60 -2.37 -25.01
N GLN A 185 6.58 -3.26 -24.79
CA GLN A 185 7.98 -2.90 -24.82
C GLN A 185 8.42 -2.45 -26.24
N ALA A 186 7.96 -3.15 -27.28
CA ALA A 186 8.20 -2.76 -28.66
C ALA A 186 7.57 -1.40 -28.98
N ALA A 187 6.32 -1.17 -28.58
CA ALA A 187 5.63 0.11 -28.75
C ALA A 187 6.38 1.25 -28.04
N ARG A 188 6.86 1.01 -26.81
CA ARG A 188 7.64 1.98 -26.05
C ARG A 188 8.98 2.30 -26.71
N ASN A 189 9.68 1.30 -27.24
CA ASN A 189 10.94 1.50 -27.97
C ASN A 189 10.70 2.32 -29.24
N ASN A 190 9.64 2.03 -29.99
CA ASN A 190 9.28 2.79 -31.18
C ASN A 190 8.99 4.26 -30.83
N TYR A 191 8.22 4.53 -29.78
CA TYR A 191 7.98 5.89 -29.31
C TYR A 191 9.28 6.62 -28.95
N HIS A 192 10.22 5.98 -28.26
CA HIS A 192 11.51 6.59 -27.94
C HIS A 192 12.36 6.85 -29.18
N ASN A 193 12.35 5.95 -30.16
CA ASN A 193 13.03 6.13 -31.43
C ASN A 193 12.43 7.31 -32.23
N ASP A 194 11.10 7.43 -32.27
CA ASP A 194 10.41 8.55 -32.94
C ASP A 194 10.75 9.89 -32.27
N GLN A 195 10.81 9.93 -30.94
CA GLN A 195 11.20 11.13 -30.20
C GLN A 195 12.67 11.50 -30.47
N ALA A 196 13.57 10.51 -30.53
CA ALA A 196 14.97 10.74 -30.88
C ALA A 196 15.12 11.24 -32.33
N ALA A 197 14.36 10.68 -33.28
CA ALA A 197 14.36 11.11 -34.67
C ALA A 197 13.85 12.56 -34.83
N LYS A 198 12.76 12.92 -34.15
CA LYS A 198 12.26 14.31 -34.12
C LYS A 198 13.28 15.29 -33.53
N ALA A 199 13.95 14.89 -32.44
CA ALA A 199 15.00 15.72 -31.84
C ALA A 199 16.20 15.92 -32.79
N ALA A 200 16.60 14.88 -33.53
CA ALA A 200 17.65 14.97 -34.53
C ALA A 200 17.24 15.87 -35.71
N GLN A 201 16.01 15.74 -36.21
CA GLN A 201 15.49 16.59 -37.29
C GLN A 201 15.44 18.07 -36.87
N ALA A 202 14.95 18.37 -35.66
CA ALA A 202 14.93 19.73 -35.14
C ALA A 202 16.35 20.33 -34.99
N ALA A 203 17.34 19.50 -34.65
CA ALA A 203 18.74 19.94 -34.60
C ALA A 203 19.28 20.29 -35.99
N VAL A 204 18.98 19.46 -37.01
CA VAL A 204 19.37 19.71 -38.40
C VAL A 204 18.67 20.94 -38.98
N GLU A 205 17.38 21.14 -38.71
CA GLU A 205 16.63 22.32 -39.14
C GLU A 205 17.24 23.61 -38.56
N LYS A 206 17.59 23.61 -37.26
CA LYS A 206 18.25 24.73 -36.61
C LYS A 206 19.65 25.01 -37.17
N GLU A 207 20.40 23.96 -37.50
CA GLU A 207 21.72 24.10 -38.14
C GLU A 207 21.58 24.70 -39.54
N ASN A 208 20.60 24.24 -40.32
CA ASN A 208 20.32 24.78 -41.66
C ASN A 208 19.85 26.24 -41.62
N GLU A 209 19.00 26.63 -40.66
CA GLU A 209 18.64 28.04 -40.43
C GLU A 209 19.89 28.88 -40.16
N THR A 210 20.79 28.39 -39.31
CA THR A 210 22.04 29.09 -38.98
C THR A 210 22.95 29.23 -40.21
N VAL A 211 23.06 28.20 -41.06
CA VAL A 211 23.86 28.26 -42.28
C VAL A 211 23.25 29.23 -43.30
N ASN A 212 21.92 29.22 -43.48
CA ASN A 212 21.24 30.15 -44.39
C ASN A 212 21.40 31.60 -43.92
N ASP A 213 21.26 31.88 -42.62
CA ASP A 213 21.49 33.22 -42.06
C ASP A 213 22.93 33.73 -42.31
N VAL A 214 23.92 32.84 -42.29
CA VAL A 214 25.32 33.18 -42.58
C VAL A 214 25.53 33.42 -44.08
N VAL A 215 24.93 32.60 -44.94
CA VAL A 215 25.05 32.75 -46.40
C VAL A 215 24.36 34.04 -46.88
N ASP A 216 23.22 34.41 -46.30
CA ASP A 216 22.49 35.65 -46.64
C ASP A 216 23.22 36.93 -46.19
N GLN A 217 24.28 36.82 -45.39
CA GLN A 217 25.14 37.94 -44.97
C GLN A 217 26.36 38.18 -45.87
N PHE A 218 26.59 37.34 -46.88
CA PHE A 218 27.67 37.48 -47.87
C PHE A 218 27.14 37.93 -49.24
#